data_AF-A0A9P8SJ91-F1
#
_entry.id   AF-A0A9P8SJ91-F1
#
_cell.length_a   1.000
_cell.length_b   1.000
_cell.length_c   1.000
_cell.angle_alpha   90.00
_cell.angle_beta   90.00
_cell.angle_gamma   90.00
#
_symmetry.space_group_name_H-M   'P 1'
#
loop_
_entity.id
_entity.type
_entity.pdbx_description
1 polymer ?
#
loop_
_entity_poly.entity_id
_entity_poly.type
_entity_poly.pdbx_seq_one_letter_code
_entity_poly.pdbx_strand_id
1 'polypeptide(L)'
;MVQRHSAADCLREPLADTLPTKCQQLKKGFGECKRGMVDMRKRFRGNMPVTYSAVEGASEAAKGYQLYGGKPAFAGGVKETSGNEPIPPDWRELENEQYRLQQQQQQQSGQSGQRK
;
A
#
# COMPACT_ATOMS: atom_id res chain seq x y z
N MET A 1 40.79 11.23 30.51
CA MET A 1 40.28 9.84 30.52
C MET A 1 41.11 9.03 31.50
N VAL A 2 40.48 8.47 32.53
CA VAL A 2 41.17 7.83 33.69
C VAL A 2 41.73 6.44 33.35
N GLN A 3 41.10 5.70 32.43
CA GLN A 3 41.51 4.32 32.09
C GLN A 3 42.04 4.12 30.65
N ARG A 4 42.15 5.17 29.83
CA ARG A 4 42.71 5.17 28.45
C ARG A 4 42.29 4.02 27.51
N HIS A 5 41.12 3.42 27.72
CA HIS A 5 40.56 2.46 26.77
C HIS A 5 40.23 3.14 25.44
N SER A 6 40.40 2.41 24.34
CA SER A 6 39.88 2.88 23.06
C SER A 6 38.35 2.85 23.08
N ALA A 7 37.71 3.68 22.25
CA ALA A 7 36.25 3.69 22.16
C ALA A 7 35.68 2.31 21.78
N ALA A 8 36.43 1.51 21.00
CA ALA A 8 36.04 0.16 20.64
C ALA A 8 36.09 -0.79 21.85
N ASP A 9 37.08 -0.65 22.71
CA ASP A 9 37.24 -1.50 23.91
C ASP A 9 36.14 -1.20 24.94
N CYS A 10 35.74 0.06 25.06
CA CYS A 10 34.62 0.46 25.92
C CYS A 10 33.29 -0.21 25.52
N LEU A 11 33.07 -0.48 24.22
CA LEU A 11 31.81 -1.04 23.73
C LEU A 11 31.76 -2.57 23.79
N ARG A 12 32.88 -3.24 24.09
CA ARG A 12 32.99 -4.69 24.23
C ARG A 12 32.88 -5.12 25.70
N GLU A 13 32.52 -6.38 25.91
CA GLU A 13 32.57 -6.97 27.25
C GLU A 13 34.03 -7.11 27.71
N PRO A 14 34.33 -6.91 29.01
CA PRO A 14 33.42 -6.66 30.13
C PRO A 14 33.12 -5.17 30.42
N LEU A 15 33.79 -4.24 29.73
CA LEU A 15 33.69 -2.81 30.03
C LEU A 15 32.31 -2.22 29.70
N ALA A 16 31.62 -2.80 28.71
CA ALA A 16 30.31 -2.34 28.28
C ALA A 16 29.30 -2.22 29.43
N ASP A 17 29.35 -3.11 30.43
CA ASP A 17 28.41 -3.12 31.55
C ASP A 17 28.77 -2.10 32.63
N THR A 18 30.04 -1.72 32.72
CA THR A 18 30.53 -0.66 33.62
C THR A 18 30.28 0.76 33.08
N LEU A 19 29.85 0.89 31.82
CA LEU A 19 29.57 2.19 31.23
C LEU A 19 28.34 2.86 31.89
N PRO A 20 28.30 4.20 31.93
CA PRO A 20 27.11 4.93 32.37
C PRO A 20 25.87 4.53 31.57
N THR A 21 24.71 4.55 32.23
CA THR A 21 23.41 4.17 31.62
C THR A 21 23.12 4.92 30.33
N LYS A 22 23.50 6.21 30.24
CA LYS A 22 23.39 7.01 29.01
C LYS A 22 24.16 6.39 27.84
N CYS A 23 25.38 5.92 28.06
CA CYS A 23 26.19 5.28 27.03
C CYS A 23 25.64 3.92 26.62
N GLN A 24 25.10 3.15 27.57
CA GLN A 24 24.44 1.88 27.29
C GLN A 24 23.17 2.07 26.42
N GLN A 25 22.37 3.10 26.71
CA GLN A 25 21.22 3.48 25.88
C GLN A 25 21.64 3.84 24.45
N LEU A 26 22.71 4.64 24.30
CA LEU A 26 23.25 4.99 22.99
C LEU A 26 23.79 3.77 22.22
N LYS A 27 24.48 2.84 22.89
CA LYS A 27 24.94 1.58 22.29
C LYS A 27 23.76 0.75 21.75
N LYS A 28 22.68 0.65 22.52
CA LYS A 28 21.45 -0.04 22.10
C LYS A 28 20.81 0.63 20.88
N GLY A 29 20.58 1.94 20.96
CA GLY A 29 19.96 2.71 19.86
C GLY A 29 20.79 2.69 18.57
N PHE A 30 22.12 2.76 18.68
CA PHE A 30 23.01 2.60 17.52
C PHE A 30 22.91 1.21 16.89
N GLY A 31 22.83 0.15 17.70
CA GLY A 31 22.65 -1.22 17.23
C GLY A 31 21.32 -1.44 16.50
N GLU A 32 20.24 -0.83 16.98
CA GLU A 32 18.92 -0.88 16.32
C GLU A 32 18.91 -0.07 15.02
N CYS A 33 19.46 1.14 15.04
CA CYS A 33 19.60 2.00 13.86
C CYS A 33 20.41 1.31 12.74
N LYS A 34 21.55 0.69 13.10
CA LYS A 34 22.39 -0.04 12.14
C LYS A 34 21.67 -1.28 11.59
N ARG A 35 20.94 -2.02 12.42
CA ARG A 35 20.14 -3.16 11.94
C ARG A 35 19.03 -2.71 10.99
N GLY A 36 18.38 -1.58 11.26
CA GLY A 36 17.39 -0.98 10.36
C GLY A 36 17.97 -0.58 8.99
N MET A 37 19.23 -0.13 8.94
CA MET A 37 19.93 0.14 7.67
C MET A 37 20.40 -1.13 6.95
N VAL A 38 20.67 -2.22 7.69
CA VAL A 38 21.26 -3.45 7.15
C VAL A 38 20.19 -4.50 6.78
N ASP A 39 18.97 -4.41 7.32
CA ASP A 39 17.84 -5.28 6.98
C ASP A 39 17.43 -5.07 5.51
N MET A 40 17.55 -6.12 4.71
CA MET A 40 17.20 -6.11 3.28
C MET A 40 15.75 -5.68 3.03
N ARG A 41 14.83 -5.94 3.98
CA ARG A 41 13.43 -5.50 3.89
C ARG A 41 13.28 -3.98 4.01
N LYS A 42 14.20 -3.31 4.71
CA LYS A 42 14.17 -1.86 4.97
C LYS A 42 15.17 -1.06 4.10
N ARG A 43 16.22 -1.70 3.55
CA ARG A 43 17.19 -1.07 2.64
C ARG A 43 16.56 -0.37 1.44
N PHE A 44 15.45 -0.88 0.91
CA PHE A 44 14.76 -0.28 -0.23
C PHE A 44 13.82 0.88 0.13
N ARG A 45 13.42 1.01 1.40
CA ARG A 45 12.37 1.98 1.81
C ARG A 45 12.83 2.94 2.91
N GLY A 46 14.11 2.89 3.27
CA GLY A 46 14.66 3.67 4.37
C GLY A 46 14.30 3.11 5.74
N ASN A 47 14.94 3.66 6.77
CA ASN A 47 14.63 3.32 8.16
C ASN A 47 13.26 3.90 8.51
N MET A 48 12.35 3.05 8.98
CA MET A 48 10.97 3.44 9.26
C MET A 48 10.91 4.30 10.54
N PRO A 49 10.22 5.45 10.54
CA PRO A 49 10.15 6.29 11.73
C PRO A 49 9.44 5.56 12.89
N VAL A 50 9.99 5.69 14.09
CA VAL A 50 9.50 5.07 15.35
C VAL A 50 8.04 5.45 15.68
N THR A 51 7.51 6.51 15.06
CA THR A 51 6.12 6.92 15.20
C THR A 51 5.12 5.89 14.68
N TYR A 52 5.53 4.94 13.83
CA TYR A 52 4.61 3.96 13.25
C TYR A 52 4.11 2.90 14.25
N SER A 53 4.94 2.53 15.25
CA SER A 53 4.52 1.58 16.29
C SER A 53 3.37 2.11 17.16
N ALA A 54 3.20 3.43 17.26
CA ALA A 54 2.05 4.04 17.93
C ALA A 54 0.78 4.04 17.06
N VAL A 55 0.89 3.74 15.77
CA VAL A 55 -0.21 3.71 14.79
C VAL A 55 -0.69 2.28 14.51
N GLU A 56 0.00 1.25 15.02
CA GLU A 56 -0.43 -0.16 14.90
C GLU A 56 -1.79 -0.44 15.58
N GLY A 57 -2.29 0.43 16.46
CA GLY A 57 -3.68 0.35 16.95
C GLY A 57 -4.75 0.66 15.88
N ALA A 58 -4.35 1.16 14.70
CA ALA A 58 -5.25 1.46 13.58
C ALA A 58 -5.25 0.37 12.50
N SER A 59 -4.45 -0.69 12.63
CA SER A 59 -4.28 -1.75 11.62
C SER A 59 -5.28 -2.92 11.76
N GLU A 60 -6.06 -2.99 12.84
CA GLU A 60 -7.02 -4.09 13.05
C GLU A 60 -8.19 -4.10 12.05
N ALA A 61 -8.43 -3.00 11.34
CA ALA A 61 -9.52 -2.91 10.38
C ALA A 61 -9.02 -2.86 8.94
N ALA A 62 -8.23 -3.87 8.49
CA ALA A 62 -8.02 -4.33 7.10
C ALA A 62 -8.03 -3.30 5.94
N LYS A 63 -7.77 -2.02 6.21
CA LYS A 63 -7.88 -0.90 5.28
C LYS A 63 -6.48 -0.32 5.17
N GLY A 64 -5.81 -0.64 4.07
CA GLY A 64 -4.42 -0.26 3.80
C GLY A 64 -4.16 1.20 4.13
N TYR A 65 -3.24 1.43 5.06
CA TYR A 65 -2.82 2.75 5.47
C TYR A 65 -1.79 3.31 4.47
N GLN A 66 -2.00 4.54 3.98
CA GLN A 66 -1.01 5.26 3.16
C GLN A 66 -0.13 6.12 4.06
N LEU A 67 1.18 5.86 4.03
CA LEU A 67 2.17 6.47 4.93
C LEU A 67 2.37 7.98 4.71
N TYR A 68 1.93 8.52 3.58
CA TYR A 68 2.06 9.93 3.23
C TYR A 68 0.72 10.52 2.78
N GLY A 69 0.10 11.32 3.66
CA GLY A 69 -0.71 12.46 3.24
C GLY A 69 -2.09 12.22 2.60
N GLY A 70 -2.81 11.14 2.93
CA GLY A 70 -4.19 11.03 2.40
C GLY A 70 -5.02 9.90 2.97
N LYS A 71 -6.35 10.09 2.97
CA LYS A 71 -7.31 8.99 3.06
C LYS A 71 -7.00 7.99 1.93
N PRO A 72 -7.07 6.67 2.16
CA PRO A 72 -6.78 5.71 1.11
C PRO A 72 -7.68 5.99 -0.09
N ALA A 73 -7.14 5.87 -1.31
CA ALA A 73 -7.88 6.13 -2.56
C ALA A 73 -9.21 5.35 -2.66
N PHE A 74 -9.33 4.26 -1.92
CA PHE A 74 -10.47 3.35 -1.89
C PHE A 74 -11.27 3.40 -0.57
N ALA A 75 -11.09 4.44 0.27
CA ALA A 75 -11.70 4.52 1.60
C ALA A 75 -13.24 4.65 1.62
N GLY A 76 -13.87 4.98 0.50
CA GLY A 76 -15.33 5.17 0.48
C GLY A 76 -16.00 5.43 -0.87
N GLY A 77 -15.23 5.49 -1.96
CA GLY A 77 -15.78 5.76 -3.31
C GLY A 77 -15.94 4.53 -4.20
N VAL A 78 -15.39 3.37 -3.81
CA VAL A 78 -15.39 2.16 -4.64
C VAL A 78 -16.28 1.12 -4.01
N LYS A 79 -17.18 0.56 -4.83
CA LYS A 79 -18.05 -0.55 -4.44
C LYS A 79 -17.19 -1.78 -4.18
N GLU A 80 -17.48 -2.51 -3.11
CA GLU A 80 -16.87 -3.82 -2.87
C GLU A 80 -17.34 -4.77 -3.98
N THR A 81 -16.39 -5.31 -4.75
CA THR A 81 -16.70 -6.23 -5.86
C THR A 81 -16.56 -7.68 -5.41
N SER A 82 -17.53 -8.51 -5.77
CA SER A 82 -17.56 -9.94 -5.39
C SER A 82 -16.72 -10.84 -6.31
N GLY A 83 -16.11 -10.27 -7.36
CA GLY A 83 -15.32 -10.98 -8.37
C GLY A 83 -16.15 -11.81 -9.37
N ASN A 84 -17.48 -11.91 -9.18
CA ASN A 84 -18.41 -12.63 -10.08
C ASN A 84 -19.35 -11.67 -10.84
N GLU A 85 -18.90 -10.45 -11.12
CA GLU A 85 -19.71 -9.45 -11.80
C GLU A 85 -19.74 -9.74 -13.32
N PRO A 86 -20.90 -9.61 -13.98
CA PRO A 86 -20.97 -9.76 -15.43
C PRO A 86 -20.14 -8.68 -16.11
N ILE A 87 -19.45 -9.08 -17.17
CA ILE A 87 -18.64 -8.15 -17.98
C ILE A 87 -19.57 -7.08 -18.56
N PRO A 88 -19.25 -5.78 -18.41
CA PRO A 88 -20.06 -4.72 -18.99
C PRO A 88 -20.08 -4.85 -20.52
N PRO A 89 -21.25 -4.71 -21.17
CA PRO A 89 -21.35 -4.85 -22.62
C PRO A 89 -20.52 -3.78 -23.35
N ASP A 90 -19.86 -4.16 -24.44
CA ASP A 90 -19.09 -3.22 -25.26
C ASP A 90 -20.04 -2.28 -26.02
N TRP A 91 -19.67 -1.01 -26.14
CA TRP A 91 -20.46 0.00 -26.83
C TRP A 91 -20.69 -0.34 -28.30
N ARG A 92 -19.72 -1.04 -28.93
CA ARG A 92 -19.82 -1.51 -30.32
C ARG A 92 -20.91 -2.55 -30.51
N GLU A 93 -21.10 -3.43 -29.53
CA GLU A 93 -22.12 -4.48 -29.59
C GLU A 93 -23.51 -3.85 -29.50
N LEU A 94 -23.69 -2.91 -28.57
CA LEU A 94 -24.91 -2.13 -28.42
C LEU A 94 -25.24 -1.33 -29.69
N GLU A 95 -24.25 -0.66 -30.28
CA GLU A 95 -24.46 0.12 -31.50
C GLU A 95 -24.82 -0.77 -32.71
N ASN A 96 -24.13 -1.91 -32.85
CA ASN A 96 -24.46 -2.90 -33.88
C ASN A 96 -25.87 -3.49 -33.69
N GLU A 97 -26.29 -3.74 -32.45
CA GLU A 97 -27.66 -4.18 -32.13
C GLU A 97 -28.70 -3.14 -32.52
N GLN A 98 -28.48 -1.88 -32.14
CA GLN A 98 -29.36 -0.76 -32.53
C GLN A 98 -29.47 -0.64 -34.05
N TYR A 99 -28.34 -0.75 -34.76
CA TYR A 99 -28.32 -0.69 -36.22
C TYR A 99 -29.14 -1.84 -36.85
N ARG A 100 -29.01 -3.07 -36.34
CA ARG A 100 -29.81 -4.21 -36.81
C ARG A 100 -31.30 -4.01 -36.58
N LEU A 101 -31.70 -3.50 -35.41
CA LEU A 101 -33.09 -3.18 -35.09
C LEU A 101 -33.65 -2.10 -36.03
N GLN A 102 -32.85 -1.08 -36.32
CA GLN A 102 -33.23 0.00 -37.23
C GLN A 102 -33.45 -0.52 -38.66
N GLN A 103 -32.57 -1.41 -39.16
CA GLN A 103 -32.78 -2.04 -40.46
C GLN A 103 -34.05 -2.91 -40.51
N GLN A 104 -34.32 -3.69 -39.46
CA GLN A 104 -35.54 -4.50 -39.38
C GLN A 104 -36.81 -3.64 -39.41
N GLN A 105 -36.82 -2.51 -38.69
CA GLN A 105 -37.94 -1.57 -38.72
C GLN A 105 -38.16 -0.97 -40.12
N GLN A 106 -37.09 -0.60 -40.83
CA GLN A 106 -37.18 -0.10 -42.21
C GLN A 106 -37.71 -1.15 -43.19
N GLN A 107 -37.34 -2.42 -43.01
CA GLN A 107 -37.86 -3.52 -43.83
C GLN A 107 -39.35 -3.79 -43.56
N GLN A 108 -39.78 -3.72 -42.30
CA GLN A 108 -41.18 -3.91 -41.91
C GLN A 108 -42.08 -2.75 -42.40
N SER A 109 -41.60 -1.50 -42.36
CA SER A 109 -42.33 -0.35 -42.90
C SER A 109 -42.41 -0.38 -44.43
N GLY A 110 -41.38 -0.90 -45.12
CA GLY A 110 -41.42 -1.14 -46.57
C GLY A 110 -42.44 -2.20 -46.99
N GLN A 111 -42.60 -3.28 -46.20
CA GLN A 111 -43.57 -4.34 -46.49
C GLN A 111 -45.04 -3.94 -46.21
N SER A 112 -45.29 -3.09 -45.22
CA SER A 112 -46.65 -2.59 -44.93
C SER A 112 -47.14 -1.54 -45.95
N GLY A 113 -46.23 -0.85 -46.64
CA GLY A 113 -46.54 0.04 -47.77
C GLY A 113 -46.85 -0.67 -49.10
N GLN A 114 -46.43 -1.94 -49.26
CA GLN A 114 -46.71 -2.74 -50.46
C GLN A 114 -47.98 -3.61 -50.36
N ARG A 115 -48.64 -3.68 -49.20
CA ARG A 115 -49.92 -4.42 -48.98
C ARG A 115 -51.16 -3.49 -48.98
N LYS A 116 -51.24 -2.56 -49.94
CA LYS A 116 -52.45 -1.80 -50.26
C LYS A 116 -52.67 -1.76 -51.77
#